data_AF-A0A4R4N247-F1
#
_entry.id   AF-A0A4R4N247-F1
#
_cell.length_a   1.000
_cell.length_b   1.000
_cell.length_c   1.000
_cell.angle_alpha   90.00
_cell.angle_beta   90.00
_cell.angle_gamma   90.00
#
_symmetry.space_group_name_H-M   'P 1'
#
loop_
_entity.id
_entity.type
_entity.pdbx_description
1 polymer ?
#
loop_
_entity_poly.entity_id
_entity_poly.type
_entity_poly.pdbx_seq_one_letter_code
_entity_poly.pdbx_strand_id
1 'polypeptide(L)'
;MKRLTLTALALACALATAPALAAQPAAAAAKPRLSGCYDGKCKFTFKYVVSFRISSKKYGFSKVIVYKADAKTVVVDTGFNRRIGGRVFTAGGNVALWEGGWGNLSGLKFRVLKVTKLGATLHFLG
;
A
#
# COMPACT_ATOMS: atom_id res chain seq x y z
N MET A 1 -52.82 -37.66 32.02
CA MET A 1 -53.59 -36.86 33.01
C MET A 1 -52.73 -35.71 33.49
N LYS A 2 -53.36 -34.55 33.70
CA LYS A 2 -52.83 -33.19 33.85
C LYS A 2 -52.02 -32.96 35.13
N ARG A 3 -51.11 -31.96 35.09
CA ARG A 3 -50.96 -30.80 36.02
C ARG A 3 -49.62 -30.11 35.65
N LEU A 4 -49.55 -29.01 34.88
CA LEU A 4 -49.89 -27.61 35.18
C LEU A 4 -49.35 -27.11 36.54
N THR A 5 -48.22 -26.41 36.49
CA THR A 5 -47.85 -25.36 37.45
C THR A 5 -47.15 -24.22 36.70
N LEU A 6 -47.91 -23.13 36.56
CA LEU A 6 -47.50 -21.79 36.18
C LEU A 6 -47.14 -21.01 37.44
N THR A 7 -46.01 -20.30 37.45
CA THR A 7 -45.67 -19.14 38.29
C THR A 7 -44.25 -18.69 37.91
N ALA A 8 -43.87 -17.44 37.77
CA ALA A 8 -44.52 -16.14 37.72
C ALA A 8 -43.45 -15.17 37.13
N LEU A 9 -43.92 -14.04 36.57
CA LEU A 9 -43.11 -12.99 35.95
C LEU A 9 -41.90 -12.54 36.80
N ALA A 10 -40.73 -12.48 36.17
CA ALA A 10 -39.68 -11.53 36.54
C ALA A 10 -39.46 -10.59 35.35
N LEU A 11 -40.15 -9.46 35.39
CA LEU A 11 -39.97 -8.33 34.49
C LEU A 11 -38.66 -7.64 34.88
N ALA A 12 -37.62 -7.74 34.05
CA ALA A 12 -36.41 -6.94 34.21
C ALA A 12 -36.03 -6.35 32.83
N CYS A 13 -36.49 -5.13 32.61
CA CYS A 13 -35.94 -4.25 31.59
C CYS A 13 -34.45 -4.01 31.89
N ALA A 14 -33.56 -4.47 31.02
CA ALA A 14 -32.22 -3.91 30.94
C ALA A 14 -31.67 -4.08 29.52
N LEU A 15 -31.86 -3.00 28.75
CA LEU A 15 -30.88 -2.44 27.84
C LEU A 15 -30.44 -3.34 26.69
N ALA A 16 -31.01 -3.03 25.53
CA ALA A 16 -30.45 -3.21 24.20
C ALA A 16 -28.90 -3.17 24.22
N THR A 17 -28.28 -4.34 24.22
CA THR A 17 -26.92 -4.50 23.73
C THR A 17 -27.07 -4.88 22.27
N ALA A 18 -27.33 -3.85 21.45
CA ALA A 18 -26.97 -3.93 20.05
C ALA A 18 -25.54 -4.51 19.99
N PRO A 19 -25.24 -5.48 19.10
CA PRO A 19 -23.86 -5.78 18.82
C PRO A 19 -23.29 -4.46 18.37
N ALA A 20 -22.43 -3.87 19.21
CA ALA A 20 -21.56 -2.81 18.79
C ALA A 20 -20.89 -3.38 17.54
N LEU A 21 -21.32 -2.93 16.37
CA LEU A 21 -20.47 -2.93 15.20
C LEU A 21 -19.22 -2.27 15.74
N ALA A 22 -18.21 -3.09 16.02
CA ALA A 22 -16.89 -2.62 16.29
C ALA A 22 -16.64 -1.69 15.12
N ALA A 23 -16.66 -0.39 15.43
CA ALA A 23 -16.16 0.62 14.56
C ALA A 23 -14.72 0.20 14.37
N GLN A 24 -14.48 -0.61 13.33
CA GLN A 24 -13.17 -0.80 12.78
C GLN A 24 -12.71 0.64 12.61
N PRO A 25 -11.61 1.05 13.27
CA PRO A 25 -11.00 2.30 12.90
C PRO A 25 -10.91 2.20 11.39
N ALA A 26 -11.54 3.14 10.69
CA ALA A 26 -11.22 3.36 9.31
C ALA A 26 -9.73 3.61 9.34
N ALA A 27 -8.96 2.53 9.15
CA ALA A 27 -7.54 2.56 8.99
C ALA A 27 -7.43 3.31 7.67
N ALA A 28 -7.42 4.64 7.78
CA ALA A 28 -6.88 5.54 6.79
C ALA A 28 -5.55 4.89 6.47
N ALA A 29 -5.53 4.12 5.37
CA ALA A 29 -4.56 3.07 5.11
C ALA A 29 -3.21 3.71 5.34
N ALA A 30 -2.61 3.44 6.51
CA ALA A 30 -1.56 4.26 7.04
C ALA A 30 -0.49 4.21 5.98
N LYS A 31 -0.27 5.32 5.26
CA LYS A 31 0.57 5.38 4.08
C LYS A 31 1.87 4.67 4.48
N PRO A 32 2.14 3.46 3.95
CA PRO A 32 3.16 2.63 4.57
C PRO A 32 4.43 3.46 4.58
N ARG A 33 5.15 3.49 5.71
CA ARG A 33 6.44 4.19 5.80
C ARG A 33 7.45 3.42 4.95
N LEU A 34 7.32 3.56 3.63
CA LEU A 34 8.08 2.88 2.59
C LEU A 34 9.54 3.37 2.53
N SER A 35 9.87 4.38 3.32
CA SER A 35 11.23 4.85 3.54
C SER A 35 12.14 3.81 4.17
N GLY A 36 11.62 2.77 4.82
CA GLY A 36 12.43 1.60 5.26
C GLY A 36 12.36 0.41 4.30
N CYS A 37 11.46 0.48 3.30
CA CYS A 37 11.22 -0.64 2.39
C CYS A 37 12.24 -0.72 1.28
N TYR A 38 12.81 0.41 0.85
CA TYR A 38 13.78 0.42 -0.24
C TYR A 38 15.12 -0.23 0.15
N ASP A 39 15.41 -0.40 1.45
CA ASP A 39 16.64 -1.03 1.96
C ASP A 39 16.63 -2.57 1.90
N GLY A 40 15.77 -3.19 1.08
CA GLY A 40 15.76 -4.65 0.91
C GLY A 40 14.85 -5.40 1.88
N LYS A 41 14.46 -4.75 2.98
CA LYS A 41 13.87 -5.41 4.16
C LYS A 41 12.38 -5.67 4.07
N CYS A 42 11.68 -5.12 3.08
CA CYS A 42 10.24 -5.15 3.04
C CYS A 42 9.68 -5.48 1.64
N LYS A 43 8.61 -6.26 1.66
CA LYS A 43 7.68 -6.45 0.55
C LYS A 43 6.45 -5.61 0.83
N PHE A 44 5.97 -4.86 -0.16
CA PHE A 44 4.73 -4.11 0.01
C PHE A 44 3.78 -4.37 -1.15
N THR A 45 2.49 -4.45 -0.82
CA THR A 45 1.41 -4.61 -1.79
C THR A 45 0.67 -3.30 -1.90
N PHE A 46 0.50 -2.82 -3.12
CA PHE A 46 -0.22 -1.59 -3.41
C PHE A 46 -1.40 -1.87 -4.34
N LYS A 47 -2.52 -1.21 -4.06
CA LYS A 47 -3.71 -1.22 -4.91
C LYS A 47 -3.78 0.02 -5.80
N TYR A 48 -3.33 1.15 -5.27
CA TYR A 48 -3.33 2.46 -5.92
C TYR A 48 -1.91 2.95 -6.18
N VAL A 49 -1.77 4.09 -6.85
CA VAL A 49 -0.49 4.77 -7.04
C VAL A 49 0.14 5.08 -5.67
N VAL A 50 1.39 4.69 -5.51
CA VAL A 50 2.14 4.90 -4.26
C VAL A 50 3.37 5.73 -4.56
N SER A 51 3.48 6.87 -3.90
CA SER A 51 4.67 7.72 -3.97
C SER A 51 5.34 7.81 -2.60
N PHE A 52 6.65 7.60 -2.54
CA PHE A 52 7.43 7.75 -1.32
C PHE A 52 8.80 8.36 -1.58
N ARG A 53 9.38 8.93 -0.53
CA ARG A 53 10.71 9.54 -0.57
C ARG A 53 11.78 8.50 -0.26
N ILE A 54 12.91 8.65 -0.92
CA ILE A 54 14.12 7.84 -0.70
C ILE A 54 15.34 8.74 -0.52
N SER A 55 16.46 8.16 -0.10
CA SER A 55 17.71 8.88 0.05
C SER A 55 18.29 9.29 -1.31
N SER A 56 18.16 10.58 -1.64
CA SER A 56 18.74 11.18 -2.85
C SER A 56 20.25 11.02 -2.93
N LYS A 57 20.94 11.05 -1.77
CA LYS A 57 22.39 10.86 -1.70
C LYS A 57 22.84 9.46 -2.15
N LYS A 58 22.02 8.43 -1.90
CA LYS A 58 22.36 7.03 -2.23
C LYS A 58 22.02 6.70 -3.70
N TYR A 59 20.89 7.19 -4.21
CA TYR A 59 20.34 6.75 -5.51
C TYR A 59 20.29 7.84 -6.58
N GLY A 60 20.56 9.11 -6.25
CA GLY A 60 20.51 10.24 -7.19
C GLY A 60 19.12 10.82 -7.45
N PHE A 61 18.07 10.29 -6.83
CA PHE A 61 16.70 10.79 -6.91
C PHE A 61 16.02 10.72 -5.55
N SER A 62 15.10 11.64 -5.29
CA SER A 62 14.50 11.83 -3.95
C SER A 62 13.13 11.17 -3.80
N LYS A 63 12.53 10.69 -4.88
CA LYS A 63 11.15 10.19 -4.91
C LYS A 63 11.03 9.00 -5.84
N VAL A 64 10.25 8.02 -5.41
CA VAL A 64 9.81 6.89 -6.23
C VAL A 64 8.30 6.90 -6.27
N ILE A 65 7.76 6.70 -7.46
CA ILE A 65 6.35 6.50 -7.72
C ILE A 65 6.21 5.08 -8.28
N VAL A 66 5.30 4.33 -7.71
CA VAL A 66 4.98 2.97 -8.14
C VAL A 66 3.50 2.92 -8.45
N TYR A 67 3.16 2.45 -9.64
CA TYR A 67 1.78 2.30 -10.06
C TYR A 67 1.60 1.14 -11.01
N LYS A 68 0.36 0.69 -11.18
CA LYS A 68 0.02 -0.22 -12.28
C LYS A 68 -0.27 0.61 -13.52
N ALA A 69 0.39 0.31 -14.63
CA ALA A 69 -0.02 0.81 -15.94
C ALA A 69 -1.22 0.01 -16.46
N ASP A 70 -1.17 -1.31 -16.32
CA ASP A 70 -2.18 -2.23 -16.84
C ASP A 70 -2.48 -3.37 -15.86
N ALA A 71 -3.38 -4.29 -16.24
CA ALA A 71 -3.71 -5.47 -15.46
C ALA A 71 -2.51 -6.40 -15.15
N LYS A 72 -1.44 -6.34 -15.95
CA LYS A 72 -0.25 -7.19 -15.85
C LYS A 72 1.06 -6.42 -15.65
N THR A 73 1.01 -5.09 -15.69
CA THR A 73 2.21 -4.25 -15.79
C THR A 73 2.29 -3.29 -14.63
N VAL A 74 3.44 -3.27 -13.96
CA VAL A 74 3.80 -2.33 -12.90
C VAL A 74 4.86 -1.39 -13.43
N VAL A 75 4.66 -0.10 -13.24
CA VAL A 75 5.65 0.93 -13.56
C VAL A 75 6.25 1.45 -12.26
N VAL A 76 7.58 1.49 -12.24
CA VAL A 76 8.36 2.18 -11.23
C VAL A 76 8.97 3.40 -11.91
N ASP A 77 8.60 4.58 -11.41
CA ASP A 77 8.98 5.87 -11.95
C ASP A 77 9.76 6.64 -10.89
N THR A 78 10.95 7.09 -11.27
CA THR A 78 11.86 7.92 -10.47
C THR A 78 12.04 9.30 -11.10
N GLY A 79 11.27 9.59 -12.14
CA GLY A 79 11.24 10.84 -12.85
C GLY A 79 10.86 11.98 -11.91
N PHE A 80 11.66 13.03 -11.92
CA PHE A 80 11.33 14.28 -11.27
C PHE A 80 11.66 15.46 -12.18
N ASN A 81 10.76 16.42 -12.17
CA ASN A 81 10.93 17.69 -12.84
C ASN A 81 11.35 18.72 -11.80
N ARG A 82 12.46 19.41 -12.05
CA ARG A 82 12.93 20.53 -11.23
C ARG A 82 12.96 21.79 -12.09
N ARG A 83 12.32 22.87 -11.62
CA ARG A 83 12.46 24.18 -12.24
C ARG A 83 13.62 24.94 -11.59
N ILE A 84 14.56 25.43 -12.39
CA ILE A 84 15.66 26.30 -11.96
C ILE A 84 15.78 27.44 -12.98
N GLY A 85 15.65 28.69 -12.53
CA GLY A 85 15.78 29.88 -13.40
C GLY A 85 14.81 29.88 -14.59
N GLY A 86 13.57 29.41 -14.40
CA GLY A 86 12.56 29.34 -15.47
C GLY A 86 12.69 28.15 -16.43
N ARG A 87 13.77 27.36 -16.35
CA ARG A 87 13.96 26.15 -17.17
C ARG A 87 13.52 24.90 -16.41
N VAL A 88 12.88 23.96 -17.10
CA VAL A 88 12.50 22.65 -16.54
C VAL A 88 13.61 21.65 -16.83
N PHE A 89 14.14 21.06 -15.78
CA PHE A 89 15.10 19.96 -15.85
C PHE A 89 14.37 18.67 -15.46
N THR A 90 14.37 17.70 -16.35
CA THR A 90 13.83 16.37 -16.10
C THR A 90 14.99 15.42 -15.86
N ALA A 91 14.94 14.70 -14.74
CA ALA A 91 15.93 13.70 -14.37
C ALA A 91 15.24 12.47 -13.79
N GLY A 92 15.92 11.32 -13.84
CA GLY A 92 15.37 10.02 -13.45
C GLY A 92 14.93 9.20 -14.67
N GLY A 93 14.14 8.16 -14.41
CA GLY A 93 13.62 7.29 -15.46
C GLY A 93 12.44 6.45 -14.97
N ASN A 94 11.87 5.67 -15.87
CA ASN A 94 10.80 4.74 -15.55
C ASN A 94 11.10 3.36 -16.13
N VAL A 95 10.63 2.33 -15.46
CA VAL A 95 10.67 0.97 -15.98
C VAL A 95 9.32 0.31 -15.80
N ALA A 96 8.86 -0.38 -16.84
CA ALA A 96 7.66 -1.20 -16.82
C ALA A 96 8.06 -2.66 -16.62
N LEU A 97 7.46 -3.33 -15.66
CA LEU A 97 7.76 -4.71 -15.28
C LEU A 97 6.50 -5.54 -15.22
N TRP A 98 6.61 -6.78 -15.65
CA TRP A 98 5.61 -7.83 -15.48
C TRP A 98 5.85 -8.63 -14.18
N GLU A 99 4.91 -9.50 -13.85
CA GLU A 99 5.03 -10.43 -12.73
C GLU A 99 6.33 -11.26 -12.83
N GLY A 100 7.06 -11.37 -11.72
CA GLY A 100 8.37 -12.03 -11.64
C GLY A 100 9.54 -11.17 -12.15
N GLY A 101 9.25 -10.08 -12.87
CA GLY A 101 10.23 -9.18 -13.48
C GLY A 101 11.06 -8.43 -12.45
N TRP A 102 12.29 -8.11 -12.83
CA TRP A 102 13.24 -7.38 -12.00
C TRP A 102 13.71 -6.11 -12.74
N GLY A 103 14.04 -5.08 -11.98
CA GLY A 103 14.50 -3.81 -12.50
C GLY A 103 15.55 -3.18 -11.60
N ASN A 104 16.32 -2.27 -12.19
CA ASN A 104 17.29 -1.46 -11.48
C ASN A 104 17.18 -0.02 -12.00
N LEU A 105 16.96 0.94 -11.10
CA LEU A 105 16.97 2.36 -11.41
C LEU A 105 18.01 3.05 -10.54
N SER A 106 19.13 3.45 -11.15
CA SER A 106 20.25 4.13 -10.50
C SER A 106 20.66 3.51 -9.16
N GLY A 107 20.81 2.18 -9.15
CA GLY A 107 21.21 1.38 -7.99
C GLY A 107 20.06 0.86 -7.14
N LEU A 108 18.85 1.42 -7.28
CA LEU A 108 17.66 0.90 -6.62
C LEU A 108 17.18 -0.35 -7.34
N LYS A 109 17.46 -1.52 -6.77
CA LYS A 109 17.04 -2.82 -7.29
C LYS A 109 15.66 -3.20 -6.75
N PHE A 110 14.80 -3.73 -7.60
CA PHE A 110 13.47 -4.18 -7.21
C PHE A 110 12.98 -5.33 -8.08
N ARG A 111 12.05 -6.11 -7.52
CA ARG A 111 11.40 -7.23 -8.17
C ARG A 111 9.90 -7.20 -7.95
N VAL A 112 9.14 -7.36 -9.03
CA VAL A 112 7.71 -7.56 -8.97
C VAL A 112 7.46 -9.01 -8.61
N LEU A 113 6.85 -9.26 -7.45
CA LEU A 113 6.57 -10.61 -6.99
C LEU A 113 5.25 -11.13 -7.54
N LYS A 114 4.22 -10.29 -7.56
CA LYS A 114 2.87 -10.69 -7.98
C LYS A 114 2.11 -9.51 -8.53
N VAL A 115 1.38 -9.69 -9.63
CA VAL A 115 0.47 -8.69 -10.19
C VAL A 115 -0.93 -9.30 -10.24
N THR A 116 -1.83 -8.72 -9.47
CA THR A 116 -3.24 -9.13 -9.42
C THR A 116 -4.11 -8.09 -10.11
N LYS A 117 -5.37 -8.44 -10.38
CA LYS A 117 -6.36 -7.48 -10.88
C LYS A 117 -6.51 -6.27 -9.95
N LEU A 118 -6.45 -6.48 -8.64
CA LEU A 118 -6.70 -5.46 -7.61
C LEU A 118 -5.44 -4.68 -7.16
N GLY A 119 -4.24 -5.13 -7.51
CA GLY A 119 -3.01 -4.51 -7.05
C GLY A 119 -1.77 -5.33 -7.39
N ALA A 120 -0.59 -4.87 -6.98
CA ALA A 120 0.66 -5.57 -7.21
C ALA A 120 1.56 -5.55 -5.96
N THR A 121 2.41 -6.56 -5.87
CA THR A 121 3.39 -6.73 -4.78
C THR A 121 4.79 -6.52 -5.33
N LEU A 122 5.51 -5.59 -4.73
CA LEU A 122 6.88 -5.25 -5.07
C LEU A 122 7.80 -5.52 -3.88
N HIS A 123 9.02 -5.96 -4.18
CA HIS A 123 10.10 -6.15 -3.24
C HIS A 123 11.31 -5.35 -3.71
N PHE A 124 11.73 -4.38 -2.91
CA PHE A 124 13.03 -3.72 -3.13
C PHE A 124 14.12 -4.61 -2.55
N LEU A 125 15.30 -4.61 -3.17
CA LEU A 125 16.41 -5.51 -2.83
C LEU A 125 17.56 -4.82 -2.08
N GLY A 126 17.56 -3.48 -2.00
CA GLY A 126 18.55 -2.70 -1.25
C GLY A 126 19.77 -2.22 -2.05
#